data_AF-A0A3G9FZA3-F1
#
_entry.id   AF-A0A3G9FZA3-F1
#
_cell.length_a   1.000
_cell.length_b   1.000
_cell.length_c   1.000
_cell.angle_alpha   90.00
_cell.angle_beta   90.00
_cell.angle_gamma   90.00
#
_symmetry.space_group_name_H-M   'P 1'
#
loop_
_entity.id
_entity.type
_entity.pdbx_description
1 polymer ?
#
loop_
_entity_poly.entity_id
_entity_poly.type
_entity_poly.pdbx_seq_one_letter_code
_entity_poly.pdbx_strand_id
1 'polypeptide(L)'
;MITADTLKALSPQANATRIAVYAPALEAARVEYGIDTPRRVAHFMAQLAHECDNFRALVENLNYSAQGLYKTFPKRVGSLENAQRLVNEGKAAIAEAIYGNRPELGNVEPGDGFRYIGRGFIMITGRANYTRYGELTGLPLAEQPQKLEEAETAARASAAFWRAKNLNALADADDLVGITRIINGGTNGLDHRKALYERAKQVWPEPVLPPSYPGYTPLSQYFTLEELTQSDIAERNGIDNTPTPEHLANLKDTAQRMDKVRALLGQPITVRSGYRGPTLNAKIGGSKTSAHMIGRAVDFVSQRFGTPLDICRKIMASDIVFDQLIYEGTWVHIGFSDTPRRQALRADFSVTPTAYRPLVL
;
A
#
# COMPACT_ATOMS: atom_id res chain seq x y z
N MET A 1 9.05 -1.14 -4.62
CA MET A 1 9.21 0.03 -5.50
C MET A 1 8.77 -0.35 -6.90
N ILE A 2 8.12 0.56 -7.62
CA ILE A 2 7.81 0.40 -9.04
C ILE A 2 9.01 0.94 -9.82
N THR A 3 9.57 0.10 -10.68
CA THR A 3 10.75 0.35 -11.51
C THR A 3 10.47 -0.16 -12.92
N ALA A 4 11.32 0.21 -13.89
CA ALA A 4 11.19 -0.32 -15.25
C ALA A 4 11.22 -1.86 -15.27
N ASP A 5 12.12 -2.48 -14.49
CA ASP A 5 12.27 -3.94 -14.42
C ASP A 5 11.04 -4.62 -13.80
N THR A 6 10.53 -4.10 -12.68
CA THR A 6 9.33 -4.65 -12.03
C THR A 6 8.09 -4.50 -12.92
N LEU A 7 7.96 -3.36 -13.61
CA LEU A 7 6.85 -3.14 -14.54
C LEU A 7 6.95 -4.06 -15.77
N LYS A 8 8.17 -4.30 -16.27
CA LYS A 8 8.43 -5.29 -17.32
C LYS A 8 8.17 -6.73 -16.85
N ALA A 9 8.48 -7.05 -15.61
CA ALA A 9 8.20 -8.37 -15.05
C ALA A 9 6.69 -8.63 -14.95
N LEU A 10 5.89 -7.63 -14.60
CA LEU A 10 4.42 -7.71 -14.63
C LEU A 10 3.89 -7.84 -16.07
N SER A 11 4.37 -6.97 -16.97
CA SER A 11 3.91 -6.86 -18.36
C SER A 11 5.07 -7.03 -19.38
N PRO A 12 5.54 -8.26 -19.61
CA PRO A 12 6.68 -8.53 -20.50
C PRO A 12 6.52 -8.03 -21.93
N GLN A 13 5.27 -7.94 -22.41
CA GLN A 13 4.88 -7.47 -23.74
C GLN A 13 4.90 -5.94 -23.90
N ALA A 14 4.97 -5.17 -22.81
CA ALA A 14 4.96 -3.71 -22.88
C ALA A 14 6.23 -3.18 -23.57
N ASN A 15 6.14 -2.08 -24.31
CA ASN A 15 7.30 -1.49 -24.96
C ASN A 15 8.27 -0.89 -23.92
N ALA A 16 9.58 -1.18 -24.02
CA ALA A 16 10.58 -0.76 -23.05
C ALA A 16 10.69 0.77 -22.89
N THR A 17 10.57 1.53 -23.98
CA THR A 17 10.59 3.01 -23.96
C THR A 17 9.40 3.57 -23.19
N ARG A 18 8.20 3.00 -23.36
CA ARG A 18 7.03 3.40 -22.56
C ARG A 18 7.22 3.08 -21.10
N ILE A 19 7.71 1.88 -20.79
CA ILE A 19 7.96 1.44 -19.42
C ILE A 19 8.94 2.36 -18.69
N ALA A 20 10.00 2.83 -19.37
CA ALA A 20 10.96 3.77 -18.81
C ALA A 20 10.32 5.10 -18.38
N VAL A 21 9.25 5.54 -19.06
CA VAL A 21 8.50 6.76 -18.72
C VAL A 21 7.42 6.46 -17.67
N TYR A 22 6.74 5.32 -17.76
CA TYR A 22 5.62 4.98 -16.87
C TYR A 22 6.07 4.63 -15.45
N ALA A 23 7.19 3.92 -15.30
CA ALA A 23 7.66 3.46 -14.00
C ALA A 23 7.86 4.61 -12.98
N PRO A 24 8.63 5.69 -13.27
CA PRO A 24 8.80 6.78 -12.31
C PRO A 24 7.50 7.53 -12.00
N ALA A 25 6.62 7.71 -12.99
CA ALA A 25 5.31 8.34 -12.79
C ALA A 25 4.41 7.54 -11.86
N LEU A 26 4.33 6.22 -12.06
CA LEU A 26 3.56 5.30 -11.21
C LEU A 26 4.14 5.19 -9.80
N GLU A 27 5.46 5.19 -9.68
CA GLU A 27 6.18 5.22 -8.40
C GLU A 27 5.84 6.48 -7.59
N ALA A 28 5.93 7.65 -8.22
CA ALA A 28 5.60 8.91 -7.58
C ALA A 28 4.13 8.95 -7.13
N ALA A 29 3.20 8.54 -8.00
CA ALA A 29 1.78 8.52 -7.68
C ALA A 29 1.43 7.55 -6.53
N ARG A 30 2.03 6.35 -6.50
CA ARG A 30 1.76 5.41 -5.39
C ARG A 30 2.24 5.94 -4.04
N VAL A 31 3.35 6.69 -4.02
CA VAL A 31 3.89 7.31 -2.81
C VAL A 31 3.00 8.46 -2.36
N GLU A 32 2.64 9.36 -3.27
CA GLU A 32 1.76 10.51 -2.99
C GLU A 32 0.40 10.09 -2.41
N TYR A 33 -0.17 8.98 -2.89
CA TYR A 33 -1.51 8.54 -2.51
C TYR A 33 -1.54 7.39 -1.49
N GLY A 34 -0.39 6.98 -0.93
CA GLY A 34 -0.34 5.98 0.14
C GLY A 34 -0.70 4.55 -0.30
N ILE A 35 -0.28 4.16 -1.51
CA ILE A 35 -0.34 2.78 -2.01
C ILE A 35 1.02 2.15 -1.68
N ASP A 36 1.19 1.77 -0.42
CA ASP A 36 2.49 1.64 0.25
C ASP A 36 2.83 0.21 0.73
N THR A 37 1.87 -0.69 0.83
CA THR A 37 2.12 -2.11 1.12
C THR A 37 2.34 -2.91 -0.18
N PRO A 38 3.13 -4.01 -0.18
CA PRO A 38 3.28 -4.85 -1.36
C PRO A 38 1.94 -5.35 -1.92
N ARG A 39 1.00 -5.71 -1.04
CA ARG A 39 -0.37 -6.11 -1.42
C ARG A 39 -1.13 -5.01 -2.15
N ARG A 40 -1.12 -3.78 -1.61
CA ARG A 40 -1.74 -2.60 -2.25
C ARG A 40 -1.14 -2.33 -3.62
N VAL A 41 0.19 -2.36 -3.73
CA VAL A 41 0.89 -2.18 -5.02
C VAL A 41 0.51 -3.29 -6.00
N ALA A 42 0.49 -4.55 -5.58
CA ALA A 42 0.15 -5.68 -6.43
C ALA A 42 -1.28 -5.57 -6.99
N HIS A 43 -2.27 -5.26 -6.14
CA HIS A 43 -3.65 -5.03 -6.59
C HIS A 43 -3.76 -3.83 -7.54
N PHE A 44 -3.17 -2.69 -7.18
CA PHE A 44 -3.20 -1.47 -8.00
C PHE A 44 -2.63 -1.75 -9.39
N MET A 45 -1.43 -2.33 -9.46
CA MET A 45 -0.72 -2.57 -10.71
C MET A 45 -1.39 -3.62 -11.59
N ALA A 46 -1.99 -4.66 -11.00
CA ALA A 46 -2.75 -5.66 -11.75
C ALA A 46 -3.98 -5.05 -12.43
N GLN A 47 -4.69 -4.16 -11.73
CA GLN A 47 -5.85 -3.48 -12.30
C GLN A 47 -5.45 -2.52 -13.42
N LEU A 48 -4.41 -1.70 -13.20
CA LEU A 48 -3.90 -0.81 -14.25
C LEU A 48 -3.46 -1.61 -15.48
N ALA A 49 -2.68 -2.67 -15.29
CA ALA A 49 -2.24 -3.52 -16.39
C ALA A 49 -3.43 -4.11 -17.17
N HIS A 50 -4.54 -4.42 -16.53
CA HIS A 50 -5.74 -4.86 -17.25
C HIS A 50 -6.37 -3.74 -18.07
N GLU A 51 -6.62 -2.57 -17.45
CA GLU A 51 -7.33 -1.45 -18.08
C GLU A 51 -6.57 -0.84 -19.25
N CYS A 52 -5.23 -0.75 -19.17
CA CYS A 52 -4.38 -0.13 -20.18
C CYS A 52 -3.67 -1.13 -21.11
N ASP A 53 -4.25 -2.34 -21.24
CA ASP A 53 -3.79 -3.38 -22.15
C ASP A 53 -2.31 -3.74 -21.95
N ASN A 54 -1.96 -4.06 -20.71
CA ASN A 54 -0.62 -4.35 -20.22
C ASN A 54 0.35 -3.20 -20.50
N PHE A 55 -0.07 -1.96 -20.22
CA PHE A 55 0.71 -0.74 -20.44
C PHE A 55 1.06 -0.49 -21.91
N ARG A 56 0.24 -1.00 -22.85
CA ARG A 56 0.42 -0.76 -24.28
C ARG A 56 -0.35 0.46 -24.78
N ALA A 57 -1.34 0.96 -24.06
CA ALA A 57 -2.08 2.15 -24.47
C ALA A 57 -2.69 2.91 -23.29
N LEU A 58 -2.61 4.24 -23.33
CA LEU A 58 -3.31 5.13 -22.40
C LEU A 58 -4.57 5.76 -23.00
N VAL A 59 -4.97 5.32 -24.19
CA VAL A 59 -6.16 5.81 -24.89
C VAL A 59 -6.89 4.60 -25.41
N GLU A 60 -8.21 4.57 -25.23
CA GLU A 60 -9.02 3.50 -25.78
C GLU A 60 -8.89 3.42 -27.31
N ASN A 61 -8.98 2.21 -27.85
CA ASN A 61 -8.95 2.01 -29.29
C ASN A 61 -10.36 2.04 -29.86
N LEU A 62 -10.64 3.08 -30.65
CA LEU A 62 -11.92 3.25 -31.36
C LEU A 62 -11.92 2.70 -32.80
N ASN A 63 -10.88 1.96 -33.19
CA ASN A 63 -10.84 1.30 -34.50
C ASN A 63 -11.70 0.04 -34.49
N TYR A 64 -12.95 0.16 -34.94
CA TYR A 64 -13.86 -0.97 -35.10
C TYR A 64 -14.14 -1.28 -36.58
N SER A 65 -14.33 -2.55 -36.90
CA SER A 65 -15.11 -2.93 -38.08
C SER A 65 -16.60 -2.72 -37.79
N ALA A 66 -17.44 -2.55 -38.82
CA ALA A 66 -18.89 -2.40 -38.62
C ALA A 66 -19.49 -3.57 -37.84
N GLN A 67 -19.07 -4.80 -38.17
CA GLN A 67 -19.49 -6.01 -37.47
C GLN A 67 -19.03 -6.02 -36.00
N GLY A 68 -17.79 -5.61 -35.73
CA GLY A 68 -17.25 -5.52 -34.39
C GLY A 68 -17.96 -4.47 -33.54
N LEU A 69 -18.20 -3.29 -34.12
CA LEU A 69 -18.91 -2.19 -33.46
C LEU A 69 -20.35 -2.60 -33.08
N TYR A 70 -21.08 -3.20 -34.03
CA TYR A 70 -22.44 -3.68 -33.79
C TYR A 70 -22.49 -4.81 -32.76
N LYS A 71 -21.53 -5.74 -32.79
CA LYS A 71 -21.44 -6.84 -31.83
C LYS A 71 -21.17 -6.34 -30.41
N THR A 72 -20.28 -5.37 -30.24
CA THR A 72 -19.89 -4.86 -28.91
C THR A 72 -20.94 -3.91 -28.35
N PHE A 73 -21.57 -3.08 -29.18
CA PHE A 73 -22.52 -2.07 -28.74
C PHE A 73 -23.86 -2.09 -29.51
N PRO A 74 -24.58 -3.24 -29.52
CA PRO A 74 -25.77 -3.40 -30.36
C PRO A 74 -26.87 -2.38 -30.01
N LYS A 75 -27.03 -2.05 -28.72
CA LYS A 75 -28.01 -1.06 -28.26
C LYS A 75 -27.62 0.39 -28.60
N ARG A 76 -26.33 0.69 -28.69
CA ARG A 76 -25.84 2.04 -28.99
C ARG A 76 -25.87 2.32 -30.49
N VAL A 77 -25.63 1.28 -31.28
CA VAL A 77 -25.47 1.38 -32.72
C VAL A 77 -26.75 1.00 -33.46
N GLY A 78 -27.63 0.18 -32.89
CA GLY A 78 -28.97 -0.13 -33.40
C GLY A 78 -29.02 -1.11 -34.57
N SER A 79 -28.19 -0.91 -35.61
CA SER A 79 -28.14 -1.77 -36.79
C SER A 79 -26.72 -1.87 -37.38
N LEU A 80 -26.46 -2.92 -38.16
CA LEU A 80 -25.19 -3.08 -38.88
C LEU A 80 -24.99 -1.97 -39.93
N GLU A 81 -26.06 -1.49 -40.56
CA GLU A 81 -26.03 -0.37 -41.50
C GLU A 81 -25.56 0.92 -40.81
N ASN A 82 -26.14 1.24 -39.64
CA ASN A 82 -25.71 2.38 -38.85
C ASN A 82 -24.26 2.20 -38.37
N ALA A 83 -23.86 0.98 -37.99
CA ALA A 83 -22.47 0.67 -37.63
C ALA A 83 -21.51 0.97 -38.78
N GLN A 84 -21.85 0.58 -40.01
CA GLN A 84 -21.04 0.86 -41.20
C GLN A 84 -20.93 2.35 -41.47
N ARG A 85 -22.03 3.09 -41.31
CA ARG A 85 -22.03 4.56 -41.44
C ARG A 85 -21.07 5.19 -40.43
N LEU A 86 -21.19 4.84 -39.15
CA LEU A 86 -20.32 5.38 -38.08
C LEU A 86 -18.83 5.05 -38.34
N VAL A 87 -18.52 3.85 -38.81
CA VAL A 87 -17.13 3.49 -39.18
C VAL A 87 -16.59 4.34 -40.32
N ASN A 88 -17.42 4.64 -41.33
CA ASN A 88 -17.04 5.52 -42.44
C ASN A 88 -16.87 6.98 -42.01
N GLU A 89 -17.69 7.45 -41.05
CA GLU A 89 -17.62 8.80 -40.46
C GLU A 89 -16.42 8.94 -39.50
N GLY A 90 -15.91 7.84 -38.96
CA GLY A 90 -14.66 7.77 -38.19
C GLY A 90 -14.84 7.78 -36.67
N LYS A 91 -13.71 7.85 -35.96
CA LYS A 91 -13.63 7.64 -34.50
C LYS A 91 -14.51 8.59 -33.68
N ALA A 92 -14.64 9.84 -34.12
CA ALA A 92 -15.47 10.82 -33.42
C ALA A 92 -16.95 10.42 -33.45
N ALA A 93 -17.46 9.98 -34.60
CA ALA A 93 -18.83 9.48 -34.73
C ALA A 93 -19.03 8.20 -33.91
N ILE A 94 -18.07 7.28 -33.94
CA ILE A 94 -18.11 6.06 -33.11
C ILE A 94 -18.19 6.41 -31.62
N ALA A 95 -17.30 7.28 -31.13
CA ALA A 95 -17.29 7.66 -29.72
C ALA A 95 -18.56 8.41 -29.31
N GLU A 96 -19.07 9.28 -30.17
CA GLU A 96 -20.33 9.98 -29.94
C GLU A 96 -21.50 9.00 -29.84
N ALA A 97 -21.55 7.97 -30.69
CA ALA A 97 -22.58 6.94 -30.60
C ALA A 97 -22.47 6.10 -29.30
N ILE A 98 -21.26 5.82 -28.81
CA ILE A 98 -21.05 5.00 -27.61
C ILE A 98 -21.29 5.82 -26.33
N TYR A 99 -20.75 7.04 -26.26
CA TYR A 99 -20.61 7.83 -25.02
C TYR A 99 -21.37 9.16 -25.04
N GLY A 100 -21.81 9.66 -26.18
CA GLY A 100 -22.59 10.90 -26.29
C GLY A 100 -24.00 10.75 -25.73
N ASN A 101 -24.58 11.84 -25.24
CA ASN A 101 -25.92 11.88 -24.61
C ASN A 101 -26.09 10.84 -23.48
N ARG A 102 -25.09 10.76 -22.60
CA ARG A 102 -25.03 9.85 -21.44
C ARG A 102 -25.00 10.69 -20.16
N PRO A 103 -26.15 11.01 -19.55
CA PRO A 103 -26.21 11.83 -18.33
C PRO A 103 -25.40 11.23 -17.17
N GLU A 104 -25.32 9.91 -17.07
CA GLU A 104 -24.52 9.23 -16.04
C GLU A 104 -23.01 9.41 -16.21
N LEU A 105 -22.56 9.77 -17.43
CA LEU A 105 -21.18 10.15 -17.72
C LEU A 105 -20.96 11.67 -17.67
N GLY A 106 -22.04 12.45 -17.48
CA GLY A 106 -22.04 13.91 -17.64
C GLY A 106 -21.88 14.37 -19.09
N ASN A 107 -21.96 13.46 -20.06
CA ASN A 107 -21.84 13.77 -21.48
C ASN A 107 -23.20 14.26 -22.00
N VAL A 108 -23.42 15.57 -21.95
CA VAL A 108 -24.70 16.22 -22.30
C VAL A 108 -24.56 17.22 -23.43
N GLU A 109 -23.34 17.60 -23.80
CA GLU A 109 -23.07 18.50 -24.91
C GLU A 109 -22.66 17.71 -26.17
N PRO A 110 -22.98 18.20 -27.38
CA PRO A 110 -22.50 17.61 -28.62
C PRO A 110 -20.97 17.48 -28.65
N GLY A 111 -20.47 16.29 -28.97
CA GLY A 111 -19.03 16.01 -29.07
C GLY A 111 -18.38 15.55 -27.77
N ASP A 112 -19.13 15.54 -26.65
CA ASP A 112 -18.64 15.01 -25.38
C ASP A 112 -18.25 13.55 -25.46
N GLY A 113 -18.95 12.78 -26.30
CA GLY A 113 -18.67 11.36 -26.47
C GLY A 113 -17.25 11.11 -26.94
N PHE A 114 -16.72 11.94 -27.86
CA PHE A 114 -15.33 11.84 -28.29
C PHE A 114 -14.35 12.61 -27.39
N ARG A 115 -14.75 13.79 -26.90
CA ARG A 115 -13.88 14.61 -26.03
C ARG A 115 -13.45 13.85 -24.78
N TYR A 116 -14.37 13.11 -24.17
CA TYR A 116 -14.17 12.40 -22.91
C TYR A 116 -14.17 10.87 -23.05
N ILE A 117 -13.53 10.37 -24.11
CA ILE A 117 -13.19 8.94 -24.27
C ILE A 117 -12.30 8.44 -23.11
N GLY A 118 -12.21 7.13 -22.96
CA GLY A 118 -11.34 6.44 -21.99
C GLY A 118 -9.87 6.79 -22.19
N ARG A 119 -9.26 7.39 -21.16
CA ARG A 119 -7.82 7.68 -21.11
C ARG A 119 -7.17 7.35 -19.77
N GLY A 120 -5.84 7.27 -19.78
CA GLY A 120 -5.01 7.00 -18.60
C GLY A 120 -4.99 5.52 -18.21
N PHE A 121 -4.23 5.19 -17.16
CA PHE A 121 -4.02 3.79 -16.79
C PHE A 121 -5.28 3.09 -16.29
N ILE A 122 -6.23 3.82 -15.68
CA ILE A 122 -7.50 3.27 -15.16
C ILE A 122 -8.69 3.51 -16.10
N MET A 123 -8.45 4.03 -17.32
CA MET A 123 -9.49 4.33 -18.32
C MET A 123 -10.61 5.26 -17.80
N ILE A 124 -10.26 6.50 -17.44
CA ILE A 124 -11.23 7.54 -17.06
C ILE A 124 -12.03 7.94 -18.29
N THR A 125 -13.36 7.82 -18.21
CA THR A 125 -14.31 8.09 -19.31
C THR A 125 -15.46 8.98 -18.82
N GLY A 126 -15.90 9.92 -19.66
CA GLY A 126 -17.05 10.79 -19.41
C GLY A 126 -16.71 12.09 -18.69
N ARG A 127 -17.33 13.20 -19.12
CA ARG A 127 -17.12 14.56 -18.62
C ARG A 127 -17.12 14.62 -17.09
N ALA A 128 -18.11 14.00 -16.45
CA ALA A 128 -18.25 14.03 -15.00
C ALA A 128 -17.02 13.45 -14.28
N ASN A 129 -16.41 12.39 -14.81
CA ASN A 129 -15.22 11.78 -14.23
C ASN A 129 -13.96 12.61 -14.52
N TYR A 130 -13.83 13.17 -15.72
CA TYR A 130 -12.74 14.09 -16.04
C TYR A 130 -12.76 15.32 -15.13
N THR A 131 -13.92 15.95 -14.93
CA THR A 131 -14.09 17.06 -13.98
C THR A 131 -13.71 16.64 -12.57
N ARG A 132 -14.32 15.56 -12.04
CA ARG A 132 -14.08 15.09 -10.68
C ARG A 132 -12.61 14.79 -10.40
N TYR A 133 -11.95 14.03 -11.27
CA TYR A 133 -10.54 13.66 -11.05
C TYR A 133 -9.58 14.80 -11.40
N GLY A 134 -9.97 15.74 -12.24
CA GLY A 134 -9.25 16.99 -12.43
C GLY A 134 -9.22 17.83 -11.15
N GLU A 135 -10.39 18.04 -10.54
CA GLU A 135 -10.51 18.76 -9.26
C GLU A 135 -9.72 18.08 -8.13
N LEU A 136 -9.87 16.76 -7.96
CA LEU A 136 -9.16 16.00 -6.91
C LEU A 136 -7.64 16.02 -7.03
N THR A 137 -7.11 16.23 -8.23
CA THR A 137 -5.67 16.24 -8.50
C THR A 137 -5.11 17.64 -8.75
N GLY A 138 -5.98 18.65 -8.92
CA GLY A 138 -5.59 19.96 -9.43
C GLY A 138 -5.14 19.96 -10.89
N LEU A 139 -5.48 18.93 -11.66
CA LEU A 139 -5.14 18.82 -13.08
C LEU A 139 -6.29 19.38 -13.95
N PRO A 140 -6.01 20.06 -15.07
CA PRO A 140 -7.03 20.68 -15.91
C PRO A 140 -7.69 19.65 -16.84
N LEU A 141 -8.24 18.56 -16.30
CA LEU A 141 -8.73 17.41 -17.09
C LEU A 141 -10.08 17.69 -17.76
N ALA A 142 -10.90 18.59 -17.20
CA ALA A 142 -12.16 18.99 -17.83
C ALA A 142 -11.90 19.79 -19.12
N GLU A 143 -10.93 20.71 -19.08
CA GLU A 143 -10.55 21.57 -20.18
C GLU A 143 -9.60 20.86 -21.16
N GLN A 144 -8.65 20.09 -20.64
CA GLN A 144 -7.55 19.43 -21.37
C GLN A 144 -7.52 17.91 -21.12
N PRO A 145 -8.54 17.15 -21.59
CA PRO A 145 -8.66 15.71 -21.34
C PRO A 145 -7.47 14.89 -21.86
N GLN A 146 -6.80 15.35 -22.93
CA GLN A 146 -5.61 14.72 -23.50
C GLN A 146 -4.43 14.64 -22.53
N LYS A 147 -4.42 15.40 -21.42
CA LYS A 147 -3.37 15.24 -20.41
C LYS A 147 -3.34 13.84 -19.81
N LEU A 148 -4.46 13.11 -19.79
CA LEU A 148 -4.47 11.71 -19.34
C LEU A 148 -3.70 10.75 -20.28
N GLU A 149 -3.20 11.23 -21.41
CA GLU A 149 -2.29 10.48 -22.30
C GLU A 149 -0.83 10.61 -21.86
N GLU A 150 -0.53 11.53 -20.94
CA GLU A 150 0.79 11.74 -20.35
C GLU A 150 0.95 10.89 -19.09
N ALA A 151 2.13 10.27 -18.92
CA ALA A 151 2.36 9.27 -17.88
C ALA A 151 2.13 9.80 -16.46
N GLU A 152 2.64 11.00 -16.13
CA GLU A 152 2.53 11.60 -14.80
C GLU A 152 1.07 11.90 -14.44
N THR A 153 0.39 12.62 -15.32
CA THR A 153 -1.04 12.95 -15.17
C THR A 153 -1.90 11.68 -15.08
N ALA A 154 -1.66 10.69 -15.95
CA ALA A 154 -2.37 9.42 -15.95
C ALA A 154 -2.17 8.63 -14.65
N ALA A 155 -0.93 8.56 -14.14
CA ALA A 155 -0.60 7.86 -12.91
C ALA A 155 -1.27 8.53 -11.71
N ARG A 156 -1.16 9.86 -11.62
CA ARG A 156 -1.75 10.65 -10.54
C ARG A 156 -3.28 10.54 -10.51
N ALA A 157 -3.93 10.66 -11.66
CA ALA A 157 -5.38 10.51 -11.76
C ALA A 157 -5.84 9.08 -11.41
N SER A 158 -5.06 8.06 -11.78
CA SER A 158 -5.36 6.65 -11.43
C SER A 158 -5.23 6.39 -9.92
N ALA A 159 -4.21 6.97 -9.28
CA ALA A 159 -4.04 6.89 -7.82
C ALA A 159 -5.10 7.72 -7.06
N ALA A 160 -5.52 8.86 -7.61
CA ALA A 160 -6.63 9.65 -7.08
C ALA A 160 -7.97 8.91 -7.17
N PHE A 161 -8.24 8.23 -8.29
CA PHE A 161 -9.37 7.31 -8.43
C PHE A 161 -9.32 6.24 -7.33
N TRP A 162 -8.18 5.58 -7.18
CA TRP A 162 -7.96 4.52 -6.21
C TRP A 162 -8.28 4.96 -4.78
N ARG A 163 -7.75 6.12 -4.37
CA ARG A 163 -7.99 6.72 -3.06
C ARG A 163 -9.45 7.15 -2.88
N ALA A 164 -10.04 7.84 -3.87
CA ALA A 164 -11.42 8.32 -3.81
C ALA A 164 -12.46 7.19 -3.69
N LYS A 165 -12.08 5.99 -4.14
CA LYS A 165 -12.89 4.77 -4.05
C LYS A 165 -12.53 3.87 -2.86
N ASN A 166 -11.61 4.30 -2.00
CA ASN A 166 -11.12 3.57 -0.83
C ASN A 166 -10.60 2.15 -1.16
N LEU A 167 -9.94 1.99 -2.31
CA LEU A 167 -9.52 0.66 -2.78
C LEU A 167 -8.35 0.07 -1.97
N ASN A 168 -7.63 0.89 -1.19
CA ASN A 168 -6.66 0.38 -0.21
C ASN A 168 -7.31 -0.57 0.79
N ALA A 169 -8.50 -0.25 1.31
CA ALA A 169 -9.18 -1.10 2.30
C ALA A 169 -9.54 -2.47 1.71
N LEU A 170 -9.96 -2.50 0.44
CA LEU A 170 -10.24 -3.77 -0.26
C LEU A 170 -8.95 -4.52 -0.59
N ALA A 171 -7.89 -3.81 -0.97
CA ALA A 171 -6.60 -4.44 -1.22
C ALA A 171 -6.03 -5.03 0.08
N ASP A 172 -6.18 -4.36 1.23
CA ASP A 172 -5.76 -4.87 2.53
C ASP A 172 -6.55 -6.12 2.93
N ALA A 173 -7.84 -6.21 2.55
CA ALA A 173 -8.67 -7.40 2.70
C ALA A 173 -8.41 -8.49 1.63
N ASP A 174 -7.48 -8.25 0.70
CA ASP A 174 -7.19 -9.10 -0.45
C ASP A 174 -8.40 -9.37 -1.39
N ASP A 175 -9.32 -8.40 -1.48
CA ASP A 175 -10.58 -8.52 -2.22
C ASP A 175 -10.44 -8.05 -3.68
N LEU A 176 -9.83 -8.90 -4.52
CA LEU A 176 -9.71 -8.66 -5.96
C LEU A 176 -11.07 -8.45 -6.65
N VAL A 177 -12.10 -9.18 -6.19
CA VAL A 177 -13.43 -9.17 -6.83
C VAL A 177 -14.14 -7.86 -6.53
N GLY A 178 -14.11 -7.39 -5.28
CA GLY A 178 -14.64 -6.10 -4.87
C GLY A 178 -13.96 -4.94 -5.62
N ILE A 179 -12.63 -4.96 -5.71
CA ILE A 179 -11.87 -3.95 -6.49
C ILE A 179 -12.33 -3.95 -7.96
N THR A 180 -12.42 -5.14 -8.58
CA THR A 180 -12.83 -5.28 -9.98
C THR A 180 -14.25 -4.72 -10.21
N ARG A 181 -15.18 -4.99 -9.29
CA ARG A 181 -16.55 -4.46 -9.36
C ARG A 181 -16.59 -2.94 -9.29
N ILE A 182 -15.76 -2.32 -8.46
CA ILE A 182 -15.72 -0.86 -8.35
C ILE A 182 -15.11 -0.21 -9.60
N ILE A 183 -14.06 -0.81 -10.16
CA ILE A 183 -13.38 -0.26 -11.34
C ILE A 183 -14.23 -0.41 -12.60
N ASN A 184 -14.80 -1.60 -12.82
CA ASN A 184 -15.46 -1.92 -14.09
C ASN A 184 -17.01 -1.91 -14.02
N GLY A 185 -17.60 -1.75 -12.83
CA GLY A 185 -19.05 -1.86 -12.63
C GLY A 185 -19.57 -3.30 -12.65
N GLY A 186 -18.68 -4.29 -12.62
CA GLY A 186 -19.00 -5.72 -12.73
C GLY A 186 -17.74 -6.58 -12.62
N THR A 187 -17.76 -7.79 -13.16
CA THR A 187 -16.61 -8.73 -13.11
C THR A 187 -16.00 -9.00 -14.48
N ASN A 188 -16.14 -8.06 -15.44
CA ASN A 188 -15.58 -8.26 -16.78
C ASN A 188 -14.05 -8.35 -16.71
N GLY A 189 -13.51 -9.37 -17.37
CA GLY A 189 -12.07 -9.60 -17.42
C GLY A 189 -11.45 -10.11 -16.11
N LEU A 190 -12.26 -10.58 -15.15
CA LEU A 190 -11.77 -11.00 -13.82
C LEU A 190 -10.65 -12.06 -13.89
N ASP A 191 -10.73 -13.04 -14.80
CA ASP A 191 -9.69 -14.06 -14.95
C ASP A 191 -8.33 -13.45 -15.35
N HIS A 192 -8.34 -12.48 -16.27
CA HIS A 192 -7.13 -11.78 -16.66
C HIS A 192 -6.58 -10.91 -15.51
N ARG A 193 -7.46 -10.21 -14.77
CA ARG A 193 -7.08 -9.44 -13.58
C ARG A 193 -6.46 -10.34 -12.51
N LYS A 194 -7.02 -11.55 -12.30
CA LYS A 194 -6.48 -12.56 -11.39
C LYS A 194 -5.10 -13.03 -11.82
N ALA A 195 -4.92 -13.35 -13.09
CA ALA A 195 -3.60 -13.75 -13.61
C ALA A 195 -2.55 -12.65 -13.44
N LEU A 196 -2.92 -11.39 -13.70
CA LEU A 196 -2.05 -10.23 -13.47
C LEU A 196 -1.76 -10.03 -11.99
N TYR A 197 -2.74 -10.24 -11.11
CA TYR A 197 -2.56 -10.12 -9.66
C TYR A 197 -1.61 -11.18 -9.10
N GLU A 198 -1.76 -12.44 -9.52
CA GLU A 198 -0.83 -13.51 -9.13
C GLU A 198 0.61 -13.20 -9.55
N ARG A 199 0.79 -12.66 -10.77
CA ARG A 199 2.10 -12.21 -11.22
C ARG A 199 2.60 -11.00 -10.42
N ALA A 200 1.72 -10.03 -10.14
CA ALA A 200 2.08 -8.85 -9.38
C ALA A 200 2.55 -9.20 -7.95
N LYS A 201 1.97 -10.22 -7.31
CA LYS A 201 2.45 -10.76 -6.02
C LYS A 201 3.86 -11.36 -6.10
N GLN A 202 4.27 -11.91 -7.25
CA GLN A 202 5.64 -12.38 -7.43
C GLN A 202 6.63 -11.22 -7.61
N VAL A 203 6.19 -10.14 -8.26
CA VAL A 203 7.00 -8.93 -8.50
C VAL A 203 7.14 -8.07 -7.24
N TRP A 204 6.06 -7.92 -6.49
CA TRP A 204 6.01 -7.21 -5.21
C TRP A 204 5.53 -8.15 -4.12
N PRO A 205 6.38 -9.09 -3.68
CA PRO A 205 6.00 -10.07 -2.68
C PRO A 205 5.67 -9.40 -1.35
N GLU A 206 4.59 -9.88 -0.74
CA GLU A 206 4.38 -9.63 0.67
C GLU A 206 5.53 -10.21 1.48
N PRO A 207 5.89 -9.57 2.60
CA PRO A 207 6.88 -10.14 3.48
C PRO A 207 6.39 -11.50 3.96
N VAL A 208 7.17 -12.55 3.73
CA VAL A 208 6.87 -13.88 4.26
C VAL A 208 6.96 -13.78 5.78
N LEU A 209 5.81 -13.86 6.45
CA LEU A 209 5.77 -14.12 7.89
C LEU A 209 6.43 -15.49 8.12
N PRO A 210 7.22 -15.71 9.18
CA PRO A 210 7.74 -17.01 9.52
C PRO A 210 6.56 -17.96 9.61
N PRO A 211 6.77 -19.25 9.26
CA PRO A 211 5.74 -20.25 9.46
C PRO A 211 5.21 -20.12 10.89
N SER A 212 3.89 -19.99 11.02
CA SER A 212 3.25 -20.11 12.32
C SER A 212 3.59 -21.50 12.84
N TYR A 213 4.51 -21.58 13.79
CA TYR A 213 4.73 -22.82 14.51
C TYR A 213 3.42 -23.16 15.23
N PRO A 214 2.92 -24.40 15.18
CA PRO A 214 1.75 -24.79 15.95
C PRO A 214 1.92 -24.36 17.41
N GLY A 215 0.99 -23.53 17.91
CA GLY A 215 1.08 -22.93 19.25
C GLY A 215 1.64 -21.50 19.32
N TYR A 216 1.96 -20.87 18.19
CA TYR A 216 2.41 -19.47 18.13
C TYR A 216 1.50 -18.61 17.25
N THR A 217 1.20 -17.41 17.70
CA THR A 217 0.30 -16.43 17.07
C THR A 217 1.13 -15.33 16.40
N PRO A 218 1.24 -15.28 15.06
CA PRO A 218 2.00 -14.23 14.39
C PRO A 218 1.38 -12.84 14.62
N LEU A 219 2.20 -11.86 15.04
CA LEU A 219 1.81 -10.45 15.10
C LEU A 219 2.33 -9.66 13.89
N SER A 220 3.52 -10.01 13.38
CA SER A 220 4.15 -9.34 12.24
C SER A 220 5.09 -10.29 11.48
N GLN A 221 5.90 -9.76 10.55
CA GLN A 221 6.84 -10.55 9.74
C GLN A 221 7.86 -11.29 10.59
N TYR A 222 8.20 -10.86 11.80
CA TYR A 222 9.29 -11.50 12.53
C TYR A 222 8.99 -11.78 13.98
N PHE A 223 7.82 -11.36 14.47
CA PHE A 223 7.46 -11.41 15.88
C PHE A 223 6.09 -12.05 16.08
N THR A 224 6.00 -12.88 17.10
CA THR A 224 4.78 -13.55 17.57
C THR A 224 4.26 -12.89 18.85
N LEU A 225 3.00 -13.17 19.18
CA LEU A 225 2.39 -12.72 20.43
C LEU A 225 3.16 -13.26 21.62
N GLU A 226 3.50 -14.55 21.57
CA GLU A 226 4.16 -15.27 22.64
C GLU A 226 5.55 -14.68 22.90
N GLU A 227 6.34 -14.36 21.87
CA GLU A 227 7.63 -13.68 22.04
C GLU A 227 7.50 -12.30 22.72
N LEU A 228 6.41 -11.57 22.44
CA LEU A 228 6.18 -10.25 23.02
C LEU A 228 5.45 -10.29 24.38
N THR A 229 4.90 -11.41 24.82
CA THR A 229 4.22 -11.53 26.12
C THR A 229 4.91 -12.48 27.09
N GLN A 230 5.90 -13.27 26.64
CA GLN A 230 6.62 -14.20 27.50
C GLN A 230 7.38 -13.46 28.61
N SER A 231 7.32 -14.03 29.81
CA SER A 231 8.09 -13.57 30.95
C SER A 231 8.31 -14.71 31.94
N ASP A 232 9.58 -15.08 32.16
CA ASP A 232 9.97 -16.05 33.20
C ASP A 232 9.46 -15.65 34.59
N ILE A 233 9.40 -14.35 34.87
CA ILE A 233 8.92 -13.84 36.16
C ILE A 233 7.42 -14.07 36.28
N ALA A 234 6.66 -13.86 35.21
CA ALA A 234 5.23 -14.14 35.22
C ALA A 234 4.97 -15.63 35.43
N GLU A 235 5.66 -16.48 34.67
CA GLU A 235 5.53 -17.94 34.75
C GLU A 235 5.88 -18.47 36.15
N ARG A 236 7.06 -18.11 36.68
CA ARG A 236 7.51 -18.57 38.02
C ARG A 236 6.62 -18.09 39.16
N ASN A 237 5.87 -17.00 38.97
CA ASN A 237 5.01 -16.43 40.00
C ASN A 237 3.51 -16.65 39.70
N GLY A 238 3.15 -17.39 38.65
CA GLY A 238 1.76 -17.61 38.25
C GLY A 238 0.99 -16.30 37.94
N ILE A 239 1.67 -15.29 37.42
CA ILE A 239 1.06 -14.00 37.08
C ILE A 239 0.47 -14.08 35.67
N ASP A 240 -0.82 -13.76 35.54
CA ASP A 240 -1.43 -13.58 34.22
C ASP A 240 -0.87 -12.32 33.53
N ASN A 241 -0.28 -12.53 32.35
CA ASN A 241 0.27 -11.48 31.49
C ASN A 241 -0.49 -11.38 30.15
N THR A 242 -1.76 -11.79 30.11
CA THR A 242 -2.59 -11.74 28.90
C THR A 242 -2.93 -10.29 28.53
N PRO A 243 -2.64 -9.84 27.29
CA PRO A 243 -2.99 -8.51 26.83
C PRO A 243 -4.50 -8.38 26.53
N THR A 244 -5.04 -7.17 26.75
CA THR A 244 -6.40 -6.82 26.31
C THR A 244 -6.45 -6.66 24.78
N PRO A 245 -7.64 -6.62 24.14
CA PRO A 245 -7.75 -6.36 22.70
C PRO A 245 -7.08 -5.05 22.25
N GLU A 246 -7.13 -4.01 23.08
CA GLU A 246 -6.44 -2.74 22.81
C GLU A 246 -4.92 -2.91 22.85
N HIS A 247 -4.39 -3.62 23.87
CA HIS A 247 -2.96 -3.92 23.95
C HIS A 247 -2.51 -4.84 22.81
N LEU A 248 -3.35 -5.77 22.35
CA LEU A 248 -3.07 -6.61 21.17
C LEU A 248 -2.93 -5.77 19.90
N ALA A 249 -3.78 -4.76 19.70
CA ALA A 249 -3.65 -3.84 18.57
C ALA A 249 -2.33 -3.05 18.63
N ASN A 250 -1.95 -2.56 19.81
CA ASN A 250 -0.67 -1.87 20.03
C ASN A 250 0.53 -2.80 19.82
N LEU A 251 0.45 -4.05 20.28
CA LEU A 251 1.50 -5.06 20.08
C LEU A 251 1.67 -5.40 18.61
N LYS A 252 0.58 -5.48 17.84
CA LYS A 252 0.64 -5.69 16.39
C LYS A 252 1.36 -4.54 15.68
N ASP A 253 1.02 -3.28 16.00
CA ASP A 253 1.74 -2.11 15.45
C ASP A 253 3.22 -2.11 15.88
N THR A 254 3.50 -2.39 17.16
CA THR A 254 4.86 -2.48 17.70
C THR A 254 5.68 -3.56 16.99
N ALA A 255 5.10 -4.73 16.77
CA ALA A 255 5.72 -5.84 16.05
C ALA A 255 6.06 -5.45 14.60
N GLN A 256 5.15 -4.78 13.89
CA GLN A 256 5.39 -4.26 12.54
C GLN A 256 6.50 -3.21 12.48
N ARG A 257 6.61 -2.35 13.50
CA ARG A 257 7.72 -1.38 13.61
C ARG A 257 9.04 -2.08 13.94
N MET A 258 9.00 -3.11 14.78
CA MET A 258 10.16 -3.96 15.06
C MET A 258 10.61 -4.77 13.83
N ASP A 259 9.73 -5.10 12.89
CA ASP A 259 10.15 -5.71 11.63
C ASP A 259 11.12 -4.82 10.86
N LYS A 260 10.87 -3.50 10.85
CA LYS A 260 11.78 -2.52 10.24
C LYS A 260 13.13 -2.49 10.96
N VAL A 261 13.11 -2.59 12.29
CA VAL A 261 14.34 -2.68 13.10
C VAL A 261 15.11 -3.95 12.73
N ARG A 262 14.47 -5.11 12.70
CA ARG A 262 15.12 -6.38 12.33
C ARG A 262 15.67 -6.34 10.90
N ALA A 263 14.92 -5.76 9.96
CA ALA A 263 15.37 -5.57 8.58
C ALA A 263 16.58 -4.64 8.49
N LEU A 264 16.59 -3.52 9.23
CA LEU A 264 17.72 -2.59 9.30
C LEU A 264 19.00 -3.25 9.84
N LEU A 265 18.86 -4.10 10.86
CA LEU A 265 19.98 -4.83 11.44
C LEU A 265 20.45 -5.99 10.55
N GLY A 266 19.55 -6.56 9.74
CA GLY A 266 19.86 -7.72 8.89
C GLY A 266 20.22 -8.98 9.67
N GLN A 267 19.91 -9.03 10.98
CA GLN A 267 20.28 -10.10 11.90
C GLN A 267 19.10 -10.43 12.84
N PRO A 268 19.05 -11.64 13.41
CA PRO A 268 18.00 -12.02 14.36
C PRO A 268 17.95 -11.09 15.58
N ILE A 269 16.74 -10.82 16.05
CA ILE A 269 16.47 -10.11 17.31
C ILE A 269 15.96 -11.12 18.34
N THR A 270 16.49 -11.05 19.57
CA THR A 270 15.95 -11.76 20.73
C THR A 270 15.23 -10.78 21.62
N VAL A 271 13.92 -10.95 21.77
CA VAL A 271 13.11 -10.17 22.71
C VAL A 271 13.46 -10.61 24.13
N ARG A 272 13.79 -9.63 24.98
CA ARG A 272 14.02 -9.82 26.42
C ARG A 272 12.77 -9.47 27.23
N SER A 273 11.96 -8.55 26.73
CA SER A 273 10.66 -8.20 27.30
C SER A 273 9.82 -7.40 26.32
N GLY A 274 8.53 -7.72 26.19
CA GLY A 274 7.54 -6.91 25.47
C GLY A 274 6.47 -6.36 26.42
N TYR A 275 5.23 -6.85 26.29
CA TYR A 275 4.11 -6.48 27.15
C TYR A 275 4.31 -6.86 28.61
N ARG A 276 3.94 -5.95 29.51
CA ARG A 276 3.89 -6.21 30.96
C ARG A 276 2.56 -5.73 31.53
N GLY A 277 1.67 -6.66 31.89
CA GLY A 277 0.45 -6.36 32.61
C GLY A 277 0.72 -5.68 33.97
N PRO A 278 -0.26 -5.00 34.58
CA PRO A 278 -0.05 -4.19 35.78
C PRO A 278 0.63 -4.95 36.93
N THR A 279 0.18 -6.19 37.20
CA THR A 279 0.74 -7.06 38.24
C THR A 279 2.20 -7.43 37.97
N LEU A 280 2.51 -7.81 36.73
CA LEU A 280 3.88 -8.16 36.32
C LEU A 280 4.80 -6.95 36.40
N ASN A 281 4.36 -5.81 35.87
CA ASN A 281 5.15 -4.58 35.87
C ASN A 281 5.49 -4.12 37.30
N ALA A 282 4.51 -4.16 38.21
CA ALA A 282 4.73 -3.86 39.62
C ALA A 282 5.73 -4.83 40.27
N LYS A 283 5.63 -6.13 39.98
CA LYS A 283 6.54 -7.17 40.52
C LYS A 283 8.00 -6.96 40.10
N ILE A 284 8.23 -6.45 38.90
CA ILE A 284 9.57 -6.17 38.34
C ILE A 284 10.07 -4.77 38.76
N GLY A 285 9.25 -3.96 39.42
CA GLY A 285 9.61 -2.59 39.80
C GLY A 285 9.56 -1.59 38.65
N GLY A 286 8.79 -1.90 37.60
CA GLY A 286 8.61 -1.01 36.45
C GLY A 286 7.79 0.24 36.78
N SER A 287 7.99 1.30 35.99
CA SER A 287 7.19 2.54 36.10
C SER A 287 5.71 2.27 35.77
N LYS A 288 4.80 2.94 36.50
CA LYS A 288 3.34 2.89 36.25
C LYS A 288 2.93 3.47 34.89
N THR A 289 3.79 4.26 34.27
CA THR A 289 3.57 4.88 32.95
C THR A 289 4.46 4.25 31.88
N SER A 290 4.94 3.02 32.10
CA SER A 290 5.82 2.33 31.15
C SER A 290 5.08 2.01 29.85
N ALA A 291 5.74 2.23 28.71
CA ALA A 291 5.22 1.83 27.40
C ALA A 291 5.04 0.30 27.26
N HIS A 292 5.74 -0.51 28.06
CA HIS A 292 5.51 -1.96 28.13
C HIS A 292 4.08 -2.30 28.59
N MET A 293 3.49 -1.47 29.47
CA MET A 293 2.15 -1.73 30.02
C MET A 293 1.03 -1.57 29.02
N ILE A 294 1.29 -0.85 27.92
CA ILE A 294 0.32 -0.63 26.84
C ILE A 294 0.71 -1.35 25.55
N GLY A 295 1.73 -2.22 25.60
CA GLY A 295 2.20 -2.99 24.45
C GLY A 295 2.95 -2.16 23.40
N ARG A 296 3.59 -1.06 23.80
CA ARG A 296 4.30 -0.12 22.91
C ARG A 296 5.81 -0.04 23.13
N ALA A 297 6.41 -1.01 23.81
CA ALA A 297 7.86 -1.08 23.98
C ALA A 297 8.39 -2.50 23.96
N VAL A 298 9.65 -2.61 23.55
CA VAL A 298 10.40 -3.86 23.45
C VAL A 298 11.80 -3.66 23.98
N ASP A 299 12.20 -4.53 24.92
CA ASP A 299 13.59 -4.71 25.34
C ASP A 299 14.18 -5.85 24.53
N PHE A 300 15.34 -5.66 23.91
CA PHE A 300 15.90 -6.66 23.00
C PHE A 300 17.42 -6.59 22.86
N VAL A 301 17.96 -7.66 22.25
CA VAL A 301 19.35 -7.74 21.79
C VAL A 301 19.39 -8.30 20.37
N SER A 302 20.47 -8.02 19.64
CA SER A 302 20.80 -8.68 18.37
C SER A 302 22.29 -9.04 18.37
N GLN A 303 22.61 -10.16 19.02
CA GLN A 303 23.99 -10.54 19.32
C GLN A 303 24.87 -10.71 18.07
N ARG A 304 24.28 -11.14 16.95
CA ARG A 304 25.00 -11.28 15.67
C ARG A 304 25.24 -9.95 14.96
N PHE A 305 24.45 -8.92 15.27
CA PHE A 305 24.66 -7.59 14.71
C PHE A 305 25.79 -6.85 15.42
N GLY A 306 25.78 -6.83 16.75
CA GLY A 306 26.76 -6.08 17.54
C GLY A 306 26.30 -5.85 18.98
N THR A 307 26.98 -4.94 19.67
CA THR A 307 26.63 -4.56 21.04
C THR A 307 25.31 -3.77 21.08
N PRO A 308 24.60 -3.70 22.23
CA PRO A 308 23.43 -2.84 22.34
C PRO A 308 23.69 -1.37 21.97
N LEU A 309 24.91 -0.87 22.21
CA LEU A 309 25.30 0.47 21.79
C LEU A 309 25.38 0.60 20.26
N ASP A 310 25.93 -0.41 19.56
CA ASP A 310 25.98 -0.43 18.10
C ASP A 310 24.57 -0.47 17.49
N ILE A 311 23.66 -1.23 18.10
CA ILE A 311 22.25 -1.29 17.71
C ILE A 311 21.61 0.10 17.84
N CYS A 312 21.78 0.77 19.00
CA CYS A 312 21.24 2.11 19.19
C CYS A 312 21.76 3.09 18.13
N ARG A 313 23.08 3.11 17.88
CA ARG A 313 23.69 3.96 16.85
C ARG A 313 23.13 3.68 15.46
N LYS A 314 22.96 2.41 15.10
CA LYS A 314 22.40 2.02 13.80
C LYS A 314 20.96 2.51 13.62
N ILE A 315 20.12 2.37 14.66
CA ILE A 315 18.73 2.85 14.64
C ILE A 315 18.69 4.38 14.57
N MET A 316 19.51 5.07 15.34
CA MET A 316 19.59 6.55 15.32
C MET A 316 20.00 7.11 13.95
N ALA A 317 20.83 6.39 13.21
CA ALA A 317 21.26 6.77 11.86
C ALA A 317 20.25 6.41 10.75
N SER A 318 19.08 5.85 11.11
CA SER A 318 18.06 5.40 10.16
C SER A 318 16.84 6.32 10.14
N ASP A 319 15.88 6.01 9.27
CA ASP A 319 14.56 6.64 9.17
C ASP A 319 13.52 6.05 10.15
N ILE A 320 13.92 5.09 11.01
CA ILE A 320 13.01 4.47 11.98
C ILE A 320 12.57 5.51 13.01
N VAL A 321 11.25 5.72 13.06
CA VAL A 321 10.62 6.63 14.01
C VAL A 321 10.29 5.89 15.31
N PHE A 322 10.96 6.27 16.39
CA PHE A 322 10.73 5.78 17.75
C PHE A 322 10.31 6.92 18.68
N ASP A 323 9.63 6.59 19.79
CA ASP A 323 9.36 7.52 20.87
C ASP A 323 10.59 7.68 21.77
N GLN A 324 11.08 6.56 22.31
CA GLN A 324 12.32 6.50 23.09
C GLN A 324 13.16 5.31 22.62
N LEU A 325 14.48 5.51 22.53
CA LEU A 325 15.47 4.48 22.27
C LEU A 325 16.53 4.58 23.37
N ILE A 326 16.67 3.56 24.19
CA ILE A 326 17.51 3.61 25.39
C ILE A 326 18.56 2.51 25.35
N TYR A 327 19.82 2.89 25.53
CA TYR A 327 20.90 1.95 25.85
C TYR A 327 20.87 1.61 27.35
N GLU A 328 20.45 0.39 27.67
CA GLU A 328 20.28 -0.12 29.05
C GLU A 328 21.52 -0.92 29.51
N GLY A 329 22.68 -0.69 28.89
CA GLY A 329 23.92 -1.42 29.19
C GLY A 329 24.00 -2.79 28.52
N THR A 330 23.08 -3.70 28.85
CA THR A 330 23.13 -5.08 28.33
C THR A 330 22.02 -5.42 27.34
N TRP A 331 21.06 -4.51 27.14
CA TRP A 331 20.04 -4.58 26.11
C TRP A 331 19.71 -3.19 25.57
N VAL A 332 18.90 -3.16 24.52
CA VAL A 332 18.28 -1.95 23.97
C VAL A 332 16.81 -1.95 24.38
N HIS A 333 16.32 -0.82 24.89
CA HIS A 333 14.90 -0.55 24.99
C HIS A 333 14.48 0.32 23.82
N ILE A 334 13.38 -0.03 23.14
CA ILE A 334 12.75 0.84 22.14
C ILE A 334 11.25 0.93 22.40
N GLY A 335 10.74 2.15 22.46
CA GLY A 335 9.33 2.47 22.60
C GLY A 335 8.79 3.19 21.37
N PHE A 336 7.50 3.00 21.08
CA PHE A 336 6.80 3.64 19.96
C PHE A 336 5.59 4.43 20.45
N SER A 337 5.25 5.48 19.70
CA SER A 337 4.09 6.35 19.97
C SER A 337 3.57 6.92 18.66
N ASP A 338 2.30 7.29 18.64
CA ASP A 338 1.69 8.01 17.52
C ASP A 338 2.12 9.48 17.50
N THR A 339 2.59 10.00 18.65
CA THR A 339 3.23 11.31 18.81
C THR A 339 4.66 11.13 19.37
N PRO A 340 5.61 10.67 18.54
CA PRO A 340 6.93 10.23 19.02
C PRO A 340 7.80 11.41 19.45
N ARG A 341 8.42 11.29 20.65
CA ARG A 341 9.39 12.28 21.16
C ARG A 341 10.77 12.19 20.52
N ARG A 342 11.11 11.06 19.89
CA ARG A 342 12.40 10.77 19.24
C ARG A 342 13.60 10.93 20.18
N GLN A 343 13.47 10.48 21.43
CA GLN A 343 14.54 10.61 22.42
C GLN A 343 15.49 9.41 22.39
N ALA A 344 16.77 9.65 22.15
CA ALA A 344 17.83 8.65 22.34
C ALA A 344 18.50 8.86 23.71
N LEU A 345 18.53 7.83 24.54
CA LEU A 345 18.95 7.91 25.94
C LEU A 345 19.92 6.78 26.30
N ARG A 346 20.66 6.97 27.39
CA ARG A 346 21.50 5.97 28.04
C ARG A 346 21.16 5.92 29.52
N ALA A 347 20.97 4.71 30.04
CA ALA A 347 20.84 4.48 31.47
C ALA A 347 22.18 4.69 32.17
N ASP A 348 22.15 5.47 33.25
CA ASP A 348 23.25 5.71 34.17
C ASP A 348 22.99 4.99 35.49
N PHE A 349 23.57 3.79 35.60
CA PHE A 349 23.44 2.93 36.77
C PHE A 349 24.35 3.36 37.94
N SER A 350 25.14 4.43 37.80
CA SER A 350 25.99 4.94 38.89
C SER A 350 25.22 5.75 39.94
N VAL A 351 23.96 6.08 39.66
CA VAL A 351 23.08 6.86 40.53
C VAL A 351 21.78 6.11 40.83
N THR A 352 21.19 6.36 42.01
CA THR A 352 19.94 5.73 42.47
C THR A 352 18.89 6.80 42.80
N PRO A 353 17.69 6.81 42.18
CA PRO A 353 17.28 5.90 41.10
C PRO A 353 18.09 6.12 39.82
N THR A 354 18.11 5.12 38.94
CA THR A 354 18.80 5.20 37.64
C THR A 354 18.39 6.46 36.90
N ALA A 355 19.39 7.25 36.47
CA ALA A 355 19.15 8.44 35.66
C ALA A 355 19.28 8.10 34.17
N TYR A 356 18.53 8.81 33.33
CA TYR A 356 18.63 8.67 31.88
C TYR A 356 19.22 9.94 31.28
N ARG A 357 20.33 9.78 30.57
CA ARG A 357 21.07 10.88 29.94
C ARG A 357 20.94 10.80 28.43
N PRO A 358 21.07 11.91 27.68
CA PRO A 358 21.09 11.86 26.22
C PRO A 358 22.16 10.90 25.70
N LEU A 359 21.78 10.04 24.76
CA LEU A 359 22.72 9.23 24.00
C LEU A 359 23.16 10.02 22.78
N VAL A 360 24.42 10.46 22.80
CA VAL A 360 25.05 11.17 21.67
C VAL A 360 25.80 10.14 20.82
N LEU A 361 25.71 10.29 19.49
CA LEU A 361 26.29 9.36 18.52
C LEU A 361 27.80 9.18 18.68
#